data_AF-Q1D5J2-F1
#
_entry.id   AF-Q1D5J2-F1
#
_cell.length_a   1.000
_cell.length_b   1.000
_cell.length_c   1.000
_cell.angle_alpha   90.00
_cell.angle_beta   90.00
_cell.angle_gamma   90.00
#
_symmetry.space_group_name_H-M   'P 1'
#
loop_
_entity.id
_entity.type
_entity.pdbx_description
1 polymer ?
#
loop_
_entity_poly.entity_id
_entity_poly.type
_entity_poly.pdbx_seq_one_letter_code
_entity_poly.pdbx_strand_id
1 'polypeptide(L)'
;MALGVLLAAPPAWAEKPAKPTSRPADRHYIRKILPSKLPPKDKNTVIESRIDVSRDVKEINEGKAKKGNESGTVTWTIHKRTYGAHTNGTLFPIRGVGFHELNRGGFKALEVYNQFKDTPRATEIMDKIGIPPADRKAALKAHKAG
;
A
#
# COMPACT_ATOMS: atom_id res chain seq x y z
N MET A 1 -46.19 11.19 -12.99
CA MET A 1 -44.77 11.40 -12.64
C MET A 1 -44.25 10.12 -12.01
N ALA A 2 -43.56 9.27 -12.76
CA ALA A 2 -42.91 8.07 -12.22
C ALA A 2 -41.41 8.23 -12.46
N LEU A 3 -40.67 8.59 -11.41
CA LEU A 3 -39.21 8.64 -11.44
C LEU A 3 -38.72 7.19 -11.39
N GLY A 4 -38.48 6.59 -12.56
CA GLY A 4 -37.82 5.30 -12.66
C GLY A 4 -36.38 5.42 -12.16
N VAL A 5 -36.06 4.74 -11.06
CA VAL A 5 -34.69 4.59 -10.59
C VAL A 5 -33.95 3.75 -11.63
N LEU A 6 -33.14 4.41 -12.46
CA LEU A 6 -32.24 3.76 -13.41
C LEU A 6 -31.15 3.05 -12.59
N LEU A 7 -31.38 1.79 -12.22
CA LEU A 7 -30.33 0.91 -11.71
C LEU A 7 -29.36 0.64 -12.86
N ALA A 8 -28.33 1.47 -12.97
CA ALA A 8 -27.23 1.22 -13.89
C ALA A 8 -26.64 -0.16 -13.58
N ALA A 9 -26.65 -1.05 -14.58
CA ALA A 9 -26.03 -2.36 -14.47
C ALA A 9 -24.55 -2.17 -14.07
N PRO A 10 -24.02 -2.98 -13.15
CA PRO A 10 -22.61 -2.89 -12.80
C PRO A 10 -21.77 -3.13 -14.06
N PRO A 11 -20.67 -2.39 -14.23
CA PRO A 11 -19.87 -2.48 -15.44
C PRO A 11 -19.27 -3.89 -15.60
N ALA A 12 -18.98 -4.32 -16.84
CA ALA A 12 -18.54 -5.68 -17.16
C ALA A 12 -17.25 -6.17 -16.45
N TRP A 13 -16.55 -5.29 -15.73
CA TRP A 13 -15.36 -5.58 -14.92
C TRP A 13 -15.65 -5.69 -13.42
N ALA A 14 -16.91 -5.53 -13.00
CA ALA A 14 -17.38 -5.67 -11.64
C ALA A 14 -17.49 -7.14 -11.25
N GLU A 15 -16.37 -7.74 -10.87
CA GLU A 15 -16.34 -9.13 -10.40
C GLU A 15 -16.18 -9.15 -8.87
N LYS A 16 -17.07 -9.85 -8.18
CA LYS A 16 -16.90 -10.06 -6.73
C LYS A 16 -15.79 -11.07 -6.48
N PRO A 17 -14.94 -10.86 -5.46
CA PRO A 17 -14.02 -11.90 -5.00
C PRO A 17 -14.77 -13.19 -4.66
N ALA A 18 -14.25 -14.35 -5.09
CA ALA A 18 -14.85 -15.65 -4.77
C ALA A 18 -14.92 -15.93 -3.25
N LYS A 19 -13.99 -15.35 -2.49
CA LYS A 19 -14.03 -15.25 -1.03
C LYS A 19 -13.84 -13.77 -0.65
N PRO A 20 -14.54 -13.27 0.39
CA PRO A 20 -14.35 -11.90 0.83
C PRO A 20 -12.87 -11.61 1.11
N THR A 21 -12.38 -10.52 0.52
CA THR A 21 -11.03 -10.05 0.76
C THR A 21 -10.93 -9.35 2.11
N SER A 22 -9.74 -9.42 2.71
CA SER A 22 -9.45 -8.77 3.99
C SER A 22 -8.36 -7.72 3.85
N ARG A 23 -8.34 -6.77 4.77
CA ARG A 23 -7.40 -5.64 4.77
C ARG A 23 -5.94 -6.12 4.84
N PRO A 24 -5.00 -5.37 4.23
CA PRO A 24 -3.57 -5.59 4.47
C PRO A 24 -3.23 -5.52 5.95
N ALA A 25 -2.22 -6.30 6.35
CA ALA A 25 -1.68 -6.26 7.69
C ALA A 25 -1.13 -4.87 8.04
N ASP A 26 -1.23 -4.46 9.31
CA ASP A 26 -0.85 -3.12 9.78
C ASP A 26 0.62 -2.75 9.47
N ARG A 27 1.48 -3.75 9.29
CA ARG A 27 2.87 -3.60 8.85
C ARG A 27 3.05 -2.96 7.48
N HIS A 28 1.98 -2.71 6.72
CA HIS A 28 2.04 -1.97 5.47
C HIS A 28 1.85 -0.46 5.66
N TYR A 29 1.47 0.03 6.84
CA TYR A 29 1.26 1.47 7.03
C TYR A 29 2.55 2.18 7.40
N ILE A 30 2.78 3.37 6.83
CA ILE A 30 4.00 4.16 6.99
C ILE A 30 4.38 4.30 8.47
N ARG A 31 3.44 4.65 9.34
CA ARG A 31 3.68 4.86 10.78
C ARG A 31 3.86 3.58 11.60
N LYS A 32 3.66 2.40 10.99
CA LYS A 32 3.85 1.09 11.63
C LYS A 32 5.19 0.45 11.26
N ILE A 33 5.95 1.07 10.36
CA ILE A 33 7.31 0.64 10.01
C ILE A 33 8.27 1.10 11.10
N LEU A 34 8.75 0.16 11.91
CA LEU A 34 9.68 0.40 13.01
C LEU A 34 10.87 -0.58 12.91
N PRO A 35 12.08 -0.14 13.26
CA PRO A 35 13.28 -0.99 13.21
C PRO A 35 13.09 -2.24 14.08
N SER A 36 13.60 -3.37 13.60
CA SER A 36 13.56 -4.73 14.18
C SER A 36 12.29 -5.57 13.98
N LYS A 37 11.17 -5.01 13.50
CA LYS A 37 9.91 -5.77 13.40
C LYS A 37 9.72 -6.51 12.08
N LEU A 38 10.42 -6.15 11.01
CA LEU A 38 10.17 -6.68 9.67
C LEU A 38 11.48 -6.85 8.89
N PRO A 39 11.77 -8.03 8.33
CA PRO A 39 12.89 -8.18 7.40
C PRO A 39 12.56 -7.40 6.11
N PRO A 40 13.40 -6.42 5.69
CA PRO A 40 13.14 -5.65 4.49
C PRO A 40 13.31 -6.52 3.25
N LYS A 41 12.30 -6.54 2.38
CA LYS A 41 12.31 -7.25 1.10
C LYS A 41 12.92 -6.37 0.00
N ASP A 42 13.17 -6.95 -1.16
CA ASP A 42 13.70 -6.21 -2.32
C ASP A 42 12.72 -5.13 -2.81
N LYS A 43 11.42 -5.41 -2.72
CA LYS A 43 10.34 -4.49 -3.05
C LYS A 43 9.31 -4.47 -1.93
N ASN A 44 9.06 -3.29 -1.36
CA ASN A 44 8.09 -3.05 -0.30
C ASN A 44 7.16 -1.94 -0.73
N THR A 45 5.87 -2.06 -0.41
CA THR A 45 4.91 -0.97 -0.62
C THR A 45 4.31 -0.60 0.73
N VAL A 46 4.38 0.70 1.05
CA VAL A 46 3.83 1.26 2.29
C VAL A 46 2.67 2.22 2.00
N ILE A 47 1.74 2.31 2.93
CA ILE A 47 0.45 3.00 2.81
C ILE A 47 0.44 4.24 3.71
N GLU A 48 0.06 5.38 3.15
CA GLU A 48 -0.18 6.62 3.90
C GLU A 48 -1.31 6.43 4.93
N SER A 49 -1.15 7.02 6.12
CA SER A 49 -2.12 6.86 7.22
C SER A 49 -3.51 7.42 6.93
N ARG A 50 -3.63 8.35 5.98
CA ARG A 50 -4.92 8.95 5.57
C ARG A 50 -5.74 8.08 4.61
N ILE A 51 -5.20 6.98 4.10
CA ILE A 51 -5.91 6.13 3.14
C ILE A 51 -6.87 5.21 3.89
N ASP A 52 -8.16 5.34 3.58
CA ASP A 52 -9.21 4.47 4.10
C ASP A 52 -9.24 3.13 3.34
N VAL A 53 -8.33 2.25 3.73
CA VAL A 53 -8.24 0.90 3.14
C VAL A 53 -9.45 0.03 3.48
N SER A 54 -10.12 0.30 4.61
CA SER A 54 -11.33 -0.43 5.00
C SER A 54 -12.46 -0.17 4.01
N ARG A 55 -12.62 1.08 3.57
CA ARG A 55 -13.55 1.43 2.49
C ARG A 55 -13.19 0.73 1.18
N ASP A 56 -11.92 0.72 0.79
CA ASP A 56 -11.49 0.03 -0.43
C ASP A 56 -11.80 -1.46 -0.38
N VAL A 57 -11.50 -2.14 0.73
CA VAL A 57 -11.82 -3.58 0.93
C VAL A 57 -13.32 -3.82 0.82
N LYS A 58 -14.14 -2.97 1.45
CA LYS A 58 -15.61 -3.06 1.37
C LYS A 58 -16.09 -2.95 -0.07
N GLU A 59 -15.61 -1.95 -0.80
CA GLU A 59 -16.02 -1.72 -2.19
C GLU A 59 -15.48 -2.81 -3.15
N ILE A 60 -14.28 -3.35 -2.90
CA ILE A 60 -13.77 -4.54 -3.60
C ILE A 60 -14.71 -5.74 -3.39
N ASN A 61 -15.11 -6.00 -2.14
CA ASN A 61 -16.03 -7.09 -1.81
C ASN A 61 -17.45 -6.89 -2.37
N GLU A 62 -17.85 -5.64 -2.59
CA GLU A 62 -19.10 -5.28 -3.28
C GLU A 62 -19.00 -5.46 -4.81
N GLY A 63 -17.81 -5.74 -5.36
CA GLY A 63 -17.57 -5.93 -6.79
C GLY A 63 -17.34 -4.61 -7.53
N LYS A 64 -17.01 -3.52 -6.85
CA LYS A 64 -16.79 -2.19 -7.46
C LYS A 64 -15.37 -1.96 -7.97
N ALA A 65 -14.47 -2.91 -7.74
CA ALA A 65 -13.08 -2.83 -8.18
C ALA A 65 -12.87 -3.53 -9.52
N LYS A 66 -11.91 -3.04 -10.30
CA LYS A 66 -11.45 -3.73 -11.50
C LYS A 66 -10.55 -4.89 -11.11
N LYS A 67 -10.97 -6.11 -11.43
CA LYS A 67 -10.13 -7.31 -11.29
C LYS A 67 -9.05 -7.36 -12.39
N GLY A 68 -7.89 -7.89 -12.05
CA GLY A 68 -6.80 -8.16 -12.99
C GLY A 68 -5.95 -9.35 -12.56
N ASN A 69 -4.89 -9.60 -13.32
CA ASN A 69 -3.87 -10.58 -12.97
C ASN A 69 -2.49 -10.00 -13.31
N GLU A 70 -1.57 -10.01 -12.35
CA GLU A 70 -0.17 -9.62 -12.54
C GLU A 70 0.72 -10.78 -12.10
N SER A 71 1.40 -11.41 -13.07
CA SER A 71 2.32 -12.53 -12.83
C SER A 71 1.72 -13.67 -11.98
N GLY A 72 0.48 -14.06 -12.28
CA GLY A 72 -0.24 -15.11 -11.55
C GLY A 72 -0.91 -14.65 -10.26
N THR A 73 -0.75 -13.40 -9.86
CA THR A 73 -1.43 -12.81 -8.68
C THR A 73 -2.72 -12.12 -9.12
N VAL A 74 -3.84 -12.46 -8.49
CA VAL A 74 -5.10 -11.71 -8.67
C VAL A 74 -4.92 -10.29 -8.12
N THR A 75 -5.24 -9.30 -8.94
CA THR A 75 -5.17 -7.89 -8.55
C THR A 75 -6.54 -7.23 -8.52
N TRP A 76 -6.69 -6.25 -7.64
CA TRP A 76 -7.88 -5.44 -7.49
C TRP A 76 -7.49 -3.97 -7.56
N THR A 77 -8.07 -3.24 -8.52
CA THR A 77 -7.82 -1.82 -8.68
C THR A 77 -9.07 -1.01 -8.39
N ILE A 78 -8.97 -0.09 -7.43
CA ILE A 78 -10.04 0.82 -7.02
C ILE A 78 -9.45 2.16 -6.60
N HIS A 79 -10.12 3.28 -6.88
CA HIS A 79 -9.65 4.63 -6.48
C HIS A 79 -8.18 4.93 -6.86
N LYS A 80 -7.71 4.45 -8.02
CA LYS A 80 -6.31 4.56 -8.48
C LYS A 80 -5.30 3.88 -7.55
N ARG A 81 -5.72 2.87 -6.80
CA ARG A 81 -4.89 1.98 -5.96
C ARG A 81 -5.05 0.55 -6.42
N THR A 82 -3.94 -0.15 -6.54
CA THR A 82 -3.89 -1.56 -6.95
C THR A 82 -3.36 -2.39 -5.80
N TYR A 83 -4.12 -3.42 -5.46
CA TYR A 83 -3.82 -4.43 -4.45
C TYR A 83 -3.59 -5.77 -5.13
N GLY A 84 -2.67 -6.57 -4.60
CA GLY A 84 -2.61 -8.00 -4.87
C GLY A 84 -3.40 -8.75 -3.80
N ALA A 85 -3.91 -9.93 -4.14
CA ALA A 85 -4.53 -10.83 -3.18
C ALA A 85 -3.63 -12.05 -2.95
N HIS A 86 -3.35 -12.36 -1.68
CA HIS A 86 -2.82 -13.67 -1.30
C HIS A 86 -3.88 -14.75 -1.56
N THR A 87 -3.46 -16.03 -1.61
CA THR A 87 -4.35 -17.17 -1.82
C THR A 87 -5.46 -17.28 -0.77
N ASN A 88 -5.25 -16.74 0.43
CA ASN A 88 -6.22 -16.67 1.52
C ASN A 88 -7.17 -15.45 1.44
N GLY A 89 -7.04 -14.60 0.42
CA GLY A 89 -7.86 -13.39 0.24
C GLY A 89 -7.38 -12.14 1.00
N THR A 90 -6.30 -12.22 1.77
CA THR A 90 -5.70 -11.02 2.37
C THR A 90 -5.05 -10.17 1.29
N LEU A 91 -5.43 -8.89 1.23
CA LEU A 91 -4.86 -7.95 0.28
C LEU A 91 -3.47 -7.48 0.73
N PHE A 92 -2.62 -7.14 -0.23
CA PHE A 92 -1.37 -6.40 -0.01
C PHE A 92 -1.26 -5.26 -1.01
N PRO A 93 -0.72 -4.10 -0.62
CA PRO A 93 -0.58 -2.97 -1.52
C PRO A 93 0.48 -3.27 -2.59
N ILE A 94 0.20 -2.92 -3.85
CA ILE A 94 1.16 -2.98 -4.95
C ILE A 94 1.61 -1.57 -5.30
N ARG A 95 0.68 -0.72 -5.75
CA ARG A 95 0.95 0.63 -6.28
C ARG A 95 -0.30 1.52 -6.28
N GLY A 96 -0.11 2.83 -6.41
CA GLY A 96 -1.20 3.79 -6.62
C GLY A 96 -1.22 4.98 -5.67
N VAL A 97 -2.29 5.78 -5.72
CA VAL A 97 -2.42 7.00 -4.92
C VAL A 97 -2.36 6.67 -3.42
N GLY A 98 -1.41 7.30 -2.71
CA GLY A 98 -1.20 7.08 -1.28
C GLY A 98 -0.34 5.86 -0.95
N PHE A 99 0.18 5.13 -1.94
CA PHE A 99 1.12 4.04 -1.78
C PHE A 99 2.51 4.46 -2.23
N HIS A 100 3.52 4.04 -1.48
CA HIS A 100 4.93 4.34 -1.76
C HIS A 100 5.70 3.04 -1.93
N GLU A 101 6.20 2.80 -3.13
CA GLU A 101 7.07 1.68 -3.44
C GLU A 101 8.51 2.03 -3.01
N LEU A 102 9.08 1.22 -2.13
CA LEU A 102 10.41 1.36 -1.57
C LEU A 102 11.21 0.09 -1.82
N ASN A 103 12.44 0.25 -2.28
CA ASN A 103 13.40 -0.85 -2.28
C ASN A 103 13.90 -1.15 -0.85
N ARG A 104 14.78 -2.13 -0.71
CA ARG A 104 15.35 -2.52 0.59
C ARG A 104 16.00 -1.35 1.35
N GLY A 105 16.77 -0.50 0.67
CA GLY A 105 17.42 0.66 1.28
C GLY A 105 16.45 1.74 1.70
N GLY A 106 15.44 2.04 0.85
CA GLY A 106 14.39 3.00 1.15
C GLY A 106 13.51 2.55 2.32
N PHE A 107 13.20 1.26 2.42
CA PHE A 107 12.46 0.73 3.56
C PHE A 107 13.24 0.89 4.88
N LYS A 108 14.55 0.58 4.88
CA LYS A 108 15.42 0.83 6.04
C LYS A 108 15.53 2.31 6.40
N ALA A 109 15.64 3.19 5.40
CA ALA A 109 15.64 4.63 5.65
C ALA A 109 14.32 5.09 6.28
N LEU A 110 13.19 4.51 5.88
CA LEU A 110 11.89 4.83 6.47
C LEU A 110 11.83 4.42 7.95
N GLU A 111 12.39 3.27 8.33
CA GLU A 111 12.53 2.87 9.75
C GLU A 111 13.31 3.92 10.54
N VAL A 112 14.44 4.38 10.02
CA VAL A 112 15.28 5.41 10.64
C VAL A 112 14.51 6.74 10.78
N TYR A 113 13.85 7.21 9.72
CA TYR A 113 13.06 8.45 9.79
C TYR A 113 11.87 8.33 10.74
N ASN A 114 11.20 7.19 10.81
CA ASN A 114 10.10 7.02 11.76
C ASN A 114 10.57 7.07 13.22
N GLN A 115 11.78 6.59 13.51
CA GLN A 115 12.36 6.63 14.84
C GLN A 115 12.97 7.98 15.19
N PHE A 116 13.77 8.57 14.30
CA PHE A 116 14.60 9.74 14.59
C PHE A 116 14.15 11.04 13.89
N LYS A 117 13.08 10.98 13.09
CA LYS A 117 12.63 12.07 12.21
C LYS A 117 13.71 12.48 11.21
N ASP A 118 13.45 13.54 10.44
CA ASP A 118 14.41 14.14 9.51
C ASP A 118 15.43 14.99 10.28
N THR A 119 16.39 14.32 10.93
CA THR A 119 17.40 14.94 11.81
C THR A 119 18.83 14.63 11.36
N PRO A 120 19.83 15.42 11.80
CA PRO A 120 21.25 15.09 11.56
C PRO A 120 21.60 13.68 12.04
N ARG A 121 21.03 13.24 13.16
CA ARG A 121 21.21 11.89 13.68
C ARG A 121 20.72 10.81 12.72
N ALA A 122 19.55 11.00 12.11
CA ALA A 122 19.05 10.08 11.09
C ALA A 122 20.03 9.98 9.90
N THR A 123 20.58 11.12 9.48
CA THR A 123 21.57 11.19 8.40
C THR A 123 22.84 10.40 8.74
N GLU A 124 23.43 10.63 9.91
CA GLU A 124 24.60 9.89 10.39
C GLU A 124 24.37 8.37 10.42
N ILE A 125 23.20 7.94 10.88
CA ILE A 125 22.86 6.51 10.91
C ILE A 125 22.82 5.97 9.49
N MET A 126 22.10 6.63 8.58
CA MET A 126 21.97 6.21 7.18
C MET A 126 23.32 6.19 6.44
N ASP A 127 24.23 7.10 6.77
CA ASP A 127 25.61 7.10 6.27
C ASP A 127 26.37 5.86 6.73
N LYS A 128 26.33 5.56 8.04
CA LYS A 128 27.01 4.38 8.62
C LYS A 128 26.51 3.06 8.05
N ILE A 129 25.21 2.95 7.76
CA ILE A 129 24.63 1.75 7.16
C ILE A 129 24.62 1.77 5.62
N GLY A 130 25.21 2.80 5.00
CA GLY A 130 25.44 2.86 3.56
C GLY A 130 24.19 2.98 2.70
N ILE A 131 23.13 3.66 3.17
CA ILE A 131 21.93 3.86 2.35
C ILE A 131 22.18 4.92 1.27
N PRO A 132 21.96 4.64 -0.03
CA PRO A 132 22.14 5.61 -1.10
C PRO A 132 21.20 6.82 -1.02
N PRO A 133 21.60 8.01 -1.52
CA PRO A 133 20.76 9.22 -1.47
C PRO A 133 19.38 9.07 -2.12
N ALA A 134 19.28 8.31 -3.22
CA ALA A 134 18.00 8.06 -3.90
C ALA A 134 16.98 7.35 -3.00
N ASP A 135 17.45 6.35 -2.25
CA ASP A 135 16.65 5.57 -1.32
C ASP A 135 16.19 6.43 -0.14
N ARG A 136 17.08 7.26 0.41
CA ARG A 136 16.75 8.22 1.47
C ARG A 136 15.68 9.21 1.01
N LYS A 137 15.78 9.70 -0.23
CA LYS A 137 14.80 10.62 -0.81
C LYS A 137 13.42 9.98 -0.96
N ALA A 138 13.36 8.74 -1.46
CA ALA A 138 12.12 7.99 -1.57
C ALA A 138 11.48 7.74 -0.19
N ALA A 139 12.29 7.32 0.78
CA ALA A 139 11.85 7.10 2.15
C ALA A 139 11.37 8.38 2.84
N LEU A 140 12.05 9.50 2.65
CA LEU A 140 11.67 10.79 3.22
C LEU A 140 10.33 11.28 2.65
N LYS A 141 10.10 11.08 1.34
CA LYS A 141 8.81 11.35 0.70
C LYS A 141 7.69 10.54 1.35
N ALA A 142 7.89 9.25 1.58
CA ALA A 142 6.92 8.41 2.27
C ALA A 142 6.72 8.88 3.73
N HIS A 143 7.79 9.13 4.47
CA HIS A 143 7.73 9.58 5.87
C HIS A 143 6.93 10.87 6.06
N LYS A 144 7.05 11.83 5.13
CA LYS A 144 6.31 13.10 5.13
C LYS A 144 4.82 12.93 4.77
N ALA A 145 4.46 11.83 4.11
CA ALA A 145 3.10 11.57 3.66
C ALA A 145 2.28 10.69 4.62
N GLY A 146 2.93 9.98 5.56
CA GLY A 146 2.27 9.25 6.64
C GLY A 146 1.85 10.15 7.79
#